data_AF-A0A8C7JP44-F1
#
_entry.id   AF-A0A8C7JP44-F1
#
_cell.length_a   1.000
_cell.length_b   1.000
_cell.length_c   1.000
_cell.angle_alpha   90.00
_cell.angle_beta   90.00
_cell.angle_gamma   90.00
#
_symmetry.space_group_name_H-M   'P 1'
#
loop_
_entity.id
_entity.type
_entity.pdbx_description
1 polymer ?
#
loop_
_entity_poly.entity_id
_entity_poly.type
_entity_poly.pdbx_seq_one_letter_code
_entity_poly.pdbx_strand_id
1 'polypeptide(L)'
;LTDKMKCVIERNGVKVFGKAIHALARIGDELWLDPVMKGLAMRSVNSAHSAYACFLFSPLFFQHYSPDTGPAQDCGTVKCKLVMKSVLPLFRCLATIERNVDSCQISINLPDNRVIFQFHCRHGITKTHNMGFQESEALQAVFPSHLCPNVLKAQPRLLGDMVMHFPVSQEEITLSMSPLRVNLKSYYEDESDQMKAMHTEMSLEPSEFDYFQVGVDSDITFCLKELRGLLSFAESHVTITSFT
;
A
#
# COMPACT_ATOMS: atom_id res chain seq x y z
N LEU A 1 18.83 21.22 -17.06
CA LEU A 1 17.70 20.77 -16.24
C LEU A 1 17.82 19.27 -16.13
N THR A 2 18.56 18.81 -15.13
CA THR A 2 18.92 17.40 -14.99
C THR A 2 17.96 16.79 -13.98
N ASP A 3 16.96 16.06 -14.47
CA ASP A 3 16.04 15.32 -13.61
C ASP A 3 16.82 14.20 -12.91
N LYS A 4 16.77 14.13 -11.57
CA LYS A 4 17.45 13.09 -10.77
C LYS A 4 16.67 11.78 -10.67
N MET A 5 15.47 11.74 -11.19
CA MET A 5 14.75 10.49 -11.33
C MET A 5 13.74 10.67 -12.43
N LYS A 6 13.65 9.66 -13.29
CA LYS A 6 12.64 9.61 -14.32
C LYS A 6 12.15 8.18 -14.44
N CYS A 7 10.85 7.98 -14.26
CA CYS A 7 10.21 6.73 -14.65
C CYS A 7 8.99 6.98 -15.52
N VAL A 8 8.70 6.01 -16.40
CA VAL A 8 7.57 6.04 -17.33
C VAL A 8 6.77 4.77 -17.14
N ILE A 9 5.51 4.93 -16.77
CA ILE A 9 4.54 3.86 -16.54
C ILE A 9 3.63 3.79 -17.77
N GLU A 10 3.50 2.59 -18.35
CA GLU A 10 2.58 2.36 -19.47
C GLU A 10 1.12 2.29 -19.00
N ARG A 11 0.17 2.47 -19.93
CA ARG A 11 -1.28 2.50 -19.68
C ARG A 11 -1.76 1.52 -18.61
N ASN A 12 -1.44 0.22 -18.76
CA ASN A 12 -1.93 -0.81 -17.85
C ASN A 12 -1.36 -0.63 -16.43
N GLY A 13 -0.10 -0.21 -16.32
CA GLY A 13 0.56 0.06 -15.05
C GLY A 13 0.00 1.27 -14.32
N VAL A 14 -0.48 2.31 -15.02
CA VAL A 14 -0.98 3.53 -14.36
C VAL A 14 -2.15 3.23 -13.42
N LYS A 15 -3.04 2.32 -13.80
CA LYS A 15 -4.14 1.87 -12.95
C LYS A 15 -3.65 1.12 -11.72
N VAL A 16 -2.67 0.23 -11.87
CA VAL A 16 -2.05 -0.52 -10.77
C VAL A 16 -1.39 0.44 -9.78
N PHE A 17 -0.59 1.37 -10.30
CA PHE A 17 0.09 2.40 -9.51
C PHE A 17 -0.91 3.27 -8.73
N GLY A 18 -2.00 3.71 -9.39
CA GLY A 18 -3.06 4.44 -8.74
C GLY A 18 -3.75 3.66 -7.62
N LYS A 19 -4.03 2.36 -7.82
CA LYS A 19 -4.58 1.51 -6.74
C LYS A 19 -3.64 1.38 -5.55
N ALA A 20 -2.33 1.30 -5.77
CA ALA A 20 -1.35 1.28 -4.69
C ALA A 20 -1.39 2.60 -3.89
N ILE A 21 -1.53 3.74 -4.56
CA ILE A 21 -1.74 5.04 -3.90
C ILE A 21 -3.02 5.03 -3.05
N HIS A 22 -4.13 4.51 -3.58
CA HIS A 22 -5.38 4.39 -2.82
C HIS A 22 -5.24 3.50 -1.59
N ALA A 23 -4.50 2.39 -1.69
CA ALA A 23 -4.22 1.52 -0.56
C ALA A 23 -3.37 2.22 0.50
N LEU A 24 -2.28 2.87 0.10
CA LEU A 24 -1.39 3.62 1.01
C LEU A 24 -2.12 4.78 1.69
N ALA A 25 -3.04 5.45 0.99
CA ALA A 25 -3.84 6.55 1.53
C ALA A 25 -4.79 6.12 2.66
N ARG A 26 -5.06 4.81 2.82
CA ARG A 26 -5.81 4.30 3.97
C ARG A 26 -4.94 4.12 5.22
N ILE A 27 -3.62 4.06 5.05
CA ILE A 27 -2.63 3.86 6.13
C ILE A 27 -2.18 5.21 6.69
N GLY A 28 -1.73 6.12 5.84
CA GLY A 28 -1.13 7.38 6.27
C GLY A 28 -1.41 8.57 5.37
N ASP A 29 -1.20 9.76 5.94
CA ASP A 29 -1.37 11.06 5.26
C ASP A 29 -0.11 11.49 4.47
N GLU A 30 0.98 10.76 4.61
CA GLU A 30 2.26 11.02 3.94
C GLU A 30 2.66 9.86 3.03
N LEU A 31 3.27 10.19 1.89
CA LEU A 31 3.77 9.24 0.89
C LEU A 31 5.25 9.50 0.65
N TRP A 32 6.08 8.49 0.86
CA TRP A 32 7.48 8.51 0.46
C TRP A 32 7.63 7.82 -0.89
N LEU A 33 8.32 8.48 -1.82
CA LEU A 33 8.72 7.91 -3.11
C LEU A 33 10.24 7.78 -3.14
N ASP A 34 10.72 6.55 -3.04
CA ASP A 34 12.13 6.24 -2.91
C ASP A 34 12.60 5.42 -4.13
N PRO A 35 13.28 6.04 -5.10
CA PRO A 35 13.88 5.32 -6.20
C PRO A 35 15.09 4.53 -5.71
N VAL A 36 15.05 3.21 -5.86
CA VAL A 36 16.14 2.30 -5.52
C VAL A 36 16.52 1.45 -6.73
N MET A 37 17.70 0.80 -6.70
CA MET A 37 18.12 -0.08 -7.81
C MET A 37 17.12 -1.20 -8.12
N LYS A 38 16.40 -1.67 -7.09
CA LYS A 38 15.34 -2.69 -7.21
C LYS A 38 14.00 -2.12 -7.69
N GLY A 39 13.92 -0.85 -8.06
CA GLY A 39 12.70 -0.19 -8.55
C GLY A 39 12.22 0.98 -7.68
N LEU A 40 10.98 1.42 -7.87
CA LEU A 40 10.41 2.52 -7.10
C LEU A 40 9.69 1.98 -5.86
N ALA A 41 10.20 2.30 -4.68
CA ALA A 41 9.52 2.01 -3.42
C ALA A 41 8.57 3.16 -3.07
N MET A 42 7.32 2.83 -2.83
CA MET A 42 6.31 3.72 -2.28
C MET A 42 6.01 3.30 -0.86
N ARG A 43 6.08 4.23 0.10
CA ARG A 43 5.90 3.91 1.51
C ARG A 43 4.93 4.88 2.17
N SER A 44 4.24 4.40 3.19
CA SER A 44 3.42 5.23 4.06
C SER A 44 3.46 4.67 5.48
N VAL A 45 3.37 5.56 6.45
CA VAL A 45 3.24 5.25 7.87
C VAL A 45 2.07 6.03 8.43
N ASN A 46 1.34 5.45 9.36
CA ASN A 46 0.29 6.17 10.07
C ASN A 46 0.89 7.22 11.04
N SER A 47 0.05 8.12 11.54
CA SER A 47 0.48 9.21 12.44
C SER A 47 1.07 8.72 13.76
N ALA A 48 0.65 7.54 14.22
CA ALA A 48 1.14 6.91 15.45
C ALA A 48 2.42 6.09 15.25
N HIS A 49 2.94 5.99 14.03
CA HIS A 49 4.08 5.12 13.69
C HIS A 49 3.89 3.63 14.04
N SER A 50 2.63 3.18 14.18
CA SER A 50 2.27 1.80 14.51
C SER A 50 1.94 0.94 13.28
N ALA A 51 1.63 1.56 12.14
CA ALA A 51 1.34 0.86 10.89
C ALA A 51 2.24 1.35 9.77
N TYR A 52 2.85 0.41 9.06
CA TYR A 52 3.74 0.67 7.93
C TYR A 52 3.28 -0.12 6.70
N ALA A 53 3.26 0.54 5.55
CA ALA A 53 2.98 -0.11 4.27
C ALA A 53 4.02 0.28 3.22
N CYS A 54 4.40 -0.69 2.39
CA CYS A 54 5.34 -0.49 1.30
C CYS A 54 4.91 -1.26 0.05
N PHE A 55 4.87 -0.57 -1.08
CA PHE A 55 4.80 -1.16 -2.41
C PHE A 55 6.13 -0.96 -3.12
N LEU A 56 6.72 -2.02 -3.65
CA LEU A 56 7.94 -1.94 -4.47
C LEU A 56 7.60 -2.31 -5.92
N PHE A 57 7.66 -1.33 -6.81
CA PHE A 57 7.49 -1.55 -8.24
C PHE A 57 8.85 -1.85 -8.87
N SER A 58 9.05 -3.09 -9.34
CA SER A 58 10.26 -3.52 -10.04
C SER A 58 10.58 -2.61 -11.25
N PRO A 59 11.85 -2.44 -11.66
CA PRO A 59 12.19 -1.67 -12.86
C PRO A 59 11.45 -2.16 -14.11
N LEU A 60 11.15 -3.46 -14.18
CA LEU A 60 10.40 -4.09 -15.29
C LEU A 60 8.93 -3.65 -15.37
N PHE A 61 8.39 -3.05 -14.31
CA PHE A 61 7.04 -2.47 -14.33
C PHE A 61 6.99 -1.19 -15.19
N PHE A 62 8.13 -0.52 -15.35
CA PHE A 62 8.25 0.73 -16.07
C PHE A 62 8.74 0.48 -17.50
N GLN A 63 8.23 1.25 -18.45
CA GLN A 63 8.79 1.31 -19.79
C GLN A 63 10.22 1.88 -19.77
N HIS A 64 10.43 2.84 -18.87
CA HIS A 64 11.73 3.44 -18.62
C HIS A 64 11.86 3.70 -17.13
N TYR A 65 12.96 3.27 -16.54
CA TYR A 65 13.28 3.52 -15.14
C TYR A 65 14.74 3.95 -15.04
N SER A 66 14.96 5.21 -14.68
CA SER A 66 16.28 5.78 -14.41
C SER A 66 16.29 6.30 -12.98
N PRO A 67 16.77 5.50 -12.01
CA PRO A 67 17.11 6.02 -10.70
C PRO A 67 18.43 6.79 -10.87
N ASP A 68 18.44 8.12 -10.85
CA ASP A 68 19.71 8.86 -10.82
C ASP A 68 20.29 8.74 -9.41
N THR A 69 20.88 7.59 -9.14
CA THR A 69 21.84 7.44 -8.05
C THR A 69 23.09 8.15 -8.50
N GLY A 70 23.37 9.32 -7.91
CA GLY A 70 24.64 10.03 -8.14
C GLY A 70 25.86 9.11 -7.90
N PRO A 71 27.07 9.56 -8.27
CA PRO A 71 28.28 8.75 -8.13
C PRO A 71 28.40 8.22 -6.69
N ALA A 72 28.80 6.96 -6.59
CA ALA A 72 28.66 6.04 -5.46
C ALA A 72 29.45 6.39 -4.18
N GLN A 73 29.65 7.67 -3.87
CA GLN A 73 30.22 8.16 -2.62
C GLN A 73 29.41 9.40 -2.21
N ASP A 74 28.65 9.27 -1.12
CA ASP A 74 28.20 10.38 -0.27
C ASP A 74 26.84 11.10 -0.49
N CYS A 75 25.87 10.56 -1.24
CA CYS A 75 24.51 11.13 -1.17
C CYS A 75 23.42 10.09 -1.42
N GLY A 76 22.63 9.80 -0.38
CA GLY A 76 21.55 8.82 -0.40
C GLY A 76 20.56 9.03 -1.55
N THR A 77 19.93 7.94 -1.98
CA THR A 77 18.74 7.96 -2.85
C THR A 77 17.81 9.10 -2.43
N VAL A 78 17.40 9.95 -3.38
CA VAL A 78 16.48 11.07 -3.10
C VAL A 78 15.23 10.51 -2.44
N LYS A 79 15.03 10.87 -1.18
CA LYS A 79 13.86 10.44 -0.40
C LYS A 79 12.88 11.59 -0.39
N CYS A 80 11.93 11.56 -1.30
CA CYS A 80 10.93 12.60 -1.39
C CYS A 80 9.66 12.20 -0.64
N LYS A 81 9.29 13.06 0.30
CA LYS A 81 8.06 12.95 1.07
C LYS A 81 7.01 13.89 0.50
N LEU A 82 5.88 13.33 0.09
CA LEU A 82 4.73 14.03 -0.48
C LEU A 82 3.55 13.95 0.48
N VAL A 83 2.71 14.97 0.47
CA VAL A 83 1.44 14.96 1.19
C VAL A 83 0.42 14.13 0.39
N MET A 84 -0.13 13.07 0.99
CA MET A 84 -1.05 12.15 0.32
C MET A 84 -2.28 12.88 -0.25
N LYS A 85 -2.79 13.90 0.47
CA LYS A 85 -3.92 14.73 0.05
C LYS A 85 -3.67 15.48 -1.27
N SER A 86 -2.41 15.72 -1.64
CA SER A 86 -2.02 16.30 -2.92
C SER A 86 -1.92 15.26 -4.03
N VAL A 87 -1.46 14.04 -3.71
CA VAL A 87 -1.24 12.96 -4.69
C VAL A 87 -2.53 12.21 -5.04
N LEU A 88 -3.34 11.88 -4.04
CA LEU A 88 -4.57 11.08 -4.20
C LEU A 88 -5.56 11.65 -5.24
N PRO A 89 -5.78 12.98 -5.34
CA PRO A 89 -6.63 13.56 -6.39
C PRO A 89 -6.19 13.25 -7.82
N LEU A 90 -4.88 13.04 -8.08
CA LEU A 90 -4.39 12.67 -9.41
C LEU A 90 -4.90 11.31 -9.86
N PHE A 91 -5.12 10.41 -8.91
CA PHE A 91 -5.55 9.04 -9.13
C PHE A 91 -7.02 8.81 -8.71
N ARG A 92 -7.79 9.88 -8.50
CA ARG A 92 -9.17 9.82 -7.97
C ARG A 92 -10.09 8.93 -8.79
N CYS A 93 -10.10 9.06 -10.12
CA CYS A 93 -10.96 8.27 -11.00
C CYS A 93 -10.13 7.33 -11.88
N LEU A 94 -9.84 6.14 -11.35
CA LEU A 94 -9.04 5.12 -12.05
C LEU A 94 -9.69 4.66 -13.36
N ALA A 95 -11.02 4.62 -13.45
CA ALA A 95 -11.73 4.26 -14.69
C ALA A 95 -11.51 5.28 -15.80
N THR A 96 -11.50 6.58 -15.47
CA THR A 96 -11.18 7.65 -16.43
C THR A 96 -9.72 7.59 -16.85
N ILE A 97 -8.82 7.28 -15.92
CA ILE A 97 -7.38 7.14 -16.20
C ILE A 97 -7.14 5.98 -17.17
N GLU A 98 -7.68 4.80 -16.88
CA GLU A 98 -7.55 3.62 -17.74
C GLU A 98 -8.08 3.86 -19.17
N ARG A 99 -9.15 4.65 -19.31
CA ARG A 99 -9.74 4.96 -20.62
C ARG A 99 -8.96 6.03 -21.37
N ASN A 100 -8.39 7.02 -20.71
CA ASN A 100 -7.90 8.23 -21.37
C ASN A 100 -6.38 8.42 -21.32
N VAL A 101 -5.67 7.75 -20.43
CA VAL A 101 -4.21 7.90 -20.26
C VAL A 101 -3.48 6.80 -21.02
N ASP A 102 -2.50 7.20 -21.83
CA ASP A 102 -1.62 6.31 -22.58
C ASP A 102 -0.35 5.98 -21.79
N SER A 103 0.21 6.96 -21.07
CA SER A 103 1.34 6.75 -20.15
C SER A 103 1.38 7.81 -19.06
N CYS A 104 2.06 7.49 -17.95
CA CYS A 104 2.36 8.43 -16.88
C CYS A 104 3.87 8.50 -16.67
N GLN A 105 4.44 9.68 -16.85
CA GLN A 105 5.83 9.95 -16.51
C GLN A 105 5.89 10.61 -15.13
N ILE A 106 6.78 10.11 -14.28
CA ILE A 106 7.08 10.69 -12.98
C ILE A 106 8.53 11.14 -13.02
N SER A 107 8.79 12.41 -12.70
CA SER A 107 10.14 12.91 -12.54
C SER A 107 10.32 13.67 -11.23
N ILE A 108 11.52 13.56 -10.65
CA ILE A 108 11.90 14.28 -9.43
C ILE A 108 12.98 15.28 -9.80
N ASN A 109 12.64 16.57 -9.68
CA ASN A 109 13.54 17.69 -9.91
C ASN A 109 14.02 18.22 -8.55
N LEU A 110 15.29 17.97 -8.22
CA LEU A 110 15.93 18.41 -6.98
C LEU A 110 16.12 19.93 -6.91
N PRO A 111 16.67 20.62 -7.94
CA PRO A 111 16.81 22.08 -7.90
C PRO A 111 15.55 22.83 -7.47
N ASP A 112 14.38 22.36 -7.89
CA ASP A 112 13.09 23.00 -7.62
C ASP A 112 12.29 22.33 -6.48
N ASN A 113 12.82 21.28 -5.85
CA ASN A 113 12.13 20.41 -4.88
C ASN A 113 10.71 20.02 -5.32
N ARG A 114 10.59 19.60 -6.59
CA ARG A 114 9.30 19.22 -7.19
C ARG A 114 9.30 17.81 -7.73
N VAL A 115 8.20 17.10 -7.44
CA VAL A 115 7.81 15.88 -8.16
C VAL A 115 6.80 16.26 -9.22
N ILE A 116 7.04 15.83 -10.45
CA ILE A 116 6.22 16.12 -11.61
C ILE A 116 5.55 14.83 -12.06
N PHE A 117 4.21 14.82 -12.04
CA PHE A 117 3.40 13.77 -12.65
C PHE A 117 2.87 14.27 -13.99
N GLN A 118 3.29 13.65 -15.07
CA GLN A 118 2.89 13.99 -16.43
C GLN A 118 2.10 12.84 -17.04
N PHE A 119 0.79 13.03 -17.20
CA PHE A 119 -0.09 12.08 -17.86
C PHE A 119 -0.18 12.43 -19.34
N HIS A 120 0.31 11.53 -20.19
CA HIS A 120 0.09 11.59 -21.63
C HIS A 120 -1.24 10.91 -21.92
N CYS A 121 -2.23 11.70 -22.31
CA CYS A 121 -3.57 11.24 -22.63
C CYS A 121 -3.75 11.10 -24.14
N ARG A 122 -4.82 10.41 -24.52
CA ARG A 122 -5.25 10.28 -25.91
C ARG A 122 -5.41 11.65 -26.58
N HIS A 123 -5.28 11.65 -27.90
CA HIS A 123 -5.39 12.85 -28.75
C HIS A 123 -4.30 13.91 -28.46
N GLY A 124 -3.14 13.48 -27.96
CA GLY A 124 -1.98 14.36 -27.73
C GLY A 124 -2.12 15.30 -26.52
N ILE A 125 -3.13 15.08 -25.68
CA ILE A 125 -3.34 15.90 -24.48
C ILE A 125 -2.31 15.50 -23.42
N THR A 126 -1.56 16.47 -22.89
CA THR A 126 -0.63 16.23 -21.77
C THR A 126 -1.09 16.99 -20.54
N LYS A 127 -1.29 16.29 -19.42
CA LYS A 127 -1.63 16.88 -18.11
C LYS A 127 -0.42 16.81 -17.19
N THR A 128 0.10 17.96 -16.81
CA THR A 128 1.27 18.07 -15.93
C THR A 128 0.88 18.59 -14.57
N HIS A 129 1.27 17.86 -13.52
CA HIS A 129 1.01 18.19 -12.13
C HIS A 129 2.33 18.31 -11.38
N ASN A 130 2.61 19.52 -10.87
CA ASN A 130 3.83 19.82 -10.13
C ASN A 130 3.50 19.84 -8.63
N MET A 131 4.21 19.04 -7.85
CA MET A 131 4.03 18.93 -6.41
C MET A 131 5.32 19.28 -5.71
N GLY A 132 5.26 20.16 -4.71
CA GLY A 132 6.38 20.34 -3.79
C GLY A 132 6.54 19.08 -2.94
N PHE A 133 7.78 18.67 -2.69
CA PHE A 133 8.09 17.60 -1.74
C PHE A 133 9.00 18.11 -0.63
N GLN A 134 8.99 17.39 0.49
CA GLN A 134 9.94 17.58 1.58
C GLN A 134 11.01 16.50 1.51
N GLU A 135 12.27 16.88 1.60
CA GLU A 135 13.34 15.91 1.81
C GLU A 135 13.20 15.31 3.22
N SER A 136 13.26 13.98 3.30
CA SER A 136 13.03 13.25 4.55
C SER A 136 13.99 12.07 4.68
N GLU A 137 14.16 11.56 5.89
CA GLU A 137 14.95 10.36 6.12
C GLU A 137 14.29 9.11 5.52
N ALA A 138 15.06 8.01 5.42
CA ALA A 138 14.49 6.79 4.87
C ALA A 138 13.49 6.23 5.87
N LEU A 139 12.23 6.11 5.46
CA LEU A 139 11.27 5.33 6.20
C LEU A 139 11.54 3.84 5.89
N GLN A 140 12.18 3.13 6.82
CA GLN A 140 12.33 1.68 6.76
C GLN A 140 11.80 1.06 8.04
N ALA A 141 10.83 0.16 7.91
CA ALA A 141 10.44 -0.73 8.99
C ALA A 141 11.28 -2.01 8.90
N VAL A 142 11.94 -2.38 10.00
CA VAL A 142 12.62 -3.67 10.11
C VAL A 142 11.63 -4.67 10.69
N PHE A 143 11.08 -5.53 9.84
CA PHE A 143 10.17 -6.59 10.25
C PHE A 143 10.68 -7.96 9.79
N PRO A 144 11.26 -8.78 10.69
CA PRO A 144 11.82 -10.07 10.34
C PRO A 144 10.71 -11.14 10.22
N SER A 145 9.95 -11.11 9.12
CA SER A 145 8.81 -12.02 8.87
C SER A 145 9.17 -13.51 8.91
N HIS A 146 10.42 -13.88 8.66
CA HIS A 146 10.90 -15.26 8.72
C HIS A 146 11.00 -15.82 10.16
N LEU A 147 10.93 -14.96 11.18
CA LEU A 147 10.93 -15.36 12.59
C LEU A 147 9.52 -15.51 13.16
N CYS A 148 8.47 -15.19 12.39
CA CYS A 148 7.10 -15.30 12.86
C CYS A 148 6.70 -16.77 13.08
N PRO A 149 6.19 -17.13 14.28
CA PRO A 149 5.77 -18.49 14.58
C PRO A 149 4.49 -18.89 13.84
N ASN A 150 3.66 -17.91 13.51
CA ASN A 150 2.36 -18.09 12.86
C ASN A 150 2.40 -17.48 11.47
N VAL A 151 1.90 -18.20 10.47
CA VAL A 151 1.85 -17.75 9.08
C VAL A 151 0.56 -18.24 8.44
N LEU A 152 -0.14 -17.31 7.80
CA LEU A 152 -1.40 -17.53 7.10
C LEU A 152 -1.26 -17.01 5.66
N LYS A 153 -1.61 -17.82 4.66
CA LYS A 153 -1.75 -17.36 3.28
C LYS A 153 -3.11 -17.76 2.74
N ALA A 154 -3.78 -16.79 2.14
CA ALA A 154 -5.08 -17.01 1.52
C ALA A 154 -5.22 -16.18 0.25
N GLN A 155 -6.18 -16.61 -0.55
CA GLN A 155 -6.68 -15.82 -1.66
C GLN A 155 -7.23 -14.49 -1.11
N PRO A 156 -6.86 -13.34 -1.70
CA PRO A 156 -7.36 -12.04 -1.25
C PRO A 156 -8.87 -11.96 -1.18
N ARG A 157 -9.57 -12.64 -2.10
CA ARG A 157 -11.04 -12.69 -2.13
C ARG A 157 -11.63 -13.34 -0.90
N LEU A 158 -11.05 -14.45 -0.42
CA LEU A 158 -11.51 -15.10 0.81
C LEU A 158 -11.44 -14.12 1.99
N LEU A 159 -10.32 -13.41 2.12
CA LEU A 159 -10.14 -12.42 3.18
C LEU A 159 -10.98 -11.14 2.98
N GLY A 160 -11.24 -10.76 1.74
CA GLY A 160 -12.15 -9.69 1.36
C GLY A 160 -13.59 -10.00 1.78
N ASP A 161 -14.05 -11.20 1.42
CA ASP A 161 -15.37 -11.74 1.73
C ASP A 161 -15.55 -11.90 3.25
N MET A 162 -14.47 -12.17 3.97
CA MET A 162 -14.43 -12.08 5.41
C MET A 162 -14.66 -10.64 5.89
N VAL A 163 -13.78 -9.69 5.53
CA VAL A 163 -13.81 -8.35 6.12
C VAL A 163 -15.02 -7.49 5.72
N MET A 164 -15.77 -7.87 4.68
CA MET A 164 -16.97 -7.14 4.24
C MET A 164 -18.17 -7.30 5.18
N HIS A 165 -18.19 -8.32 6.03
CA HIS A 165 -19.28 -8.52 7.00
C HIS A 165 -19.20 -7.56 8.18
N PHE A 166 -18.01 -7.02 8.48
CA PHE A 166 -17.85 -6.03 9.54
C PHE A 166 -18.42 -4.67 9.10
N PRO A 167 -19.08 -3.92 10.01
CA PRO A 167 -19.51 -2.55 9.73
C PRO A 167 -18.37 -1.65 9.22
N VAL A 168 -18.73 -0.62 8.46
CA VAL A 168 -17.76 0.38 8.00
C VAL A 168 -17.18 1.20 9.16
N SER A 169 -17.97 1.37 10.22
CA SER A 169 -17.56 2.03 11.47
C SER A 169 -16.67 1.17 12.35
N GLN A 170 -16.48 -0.13 12.05
CA GLN A 170 -15.62 -1.00 12.84
C GLN A 170 -14.15 -0.60 12.62
N GLU A 171 -13.49 -0.16 13.69
CA GLU A 171 -12.11 0.33 13.64
C GLU A 171 -11.10 -0.81 13.77
N GLU A 172 -11.29 -1.68 14.76
CA GLU A 172 -10.39 -2.78 15.09
C GLU A 172 -11.09 -4.13 15.07
N ILE A 173 -10.34 -5.17 14.71
CA ILE A 173 -10.80 -6.56 14.76
C ILE A 173 -9.70 -7.41 15.39
N THR A 174 -10.08 -8.52 16.01
CA THR A 174 -9.14 -9.50 16.52
C THR A 174 -9.13 -10.74 15.62
N LEU A 175 -7.94 -11.12 15.20
CA LEU A 175 -7.65 -12.40 14.56
C LEU A 175 -7.16 -13.39 15.63
N SER A 176 -7.95 -14.41 15.89
CA SER A 176 -7.56 -15.54 16.74
C SER A 176 -7.10 -16.70 15.86
N MET A 177 -5.90 -17.22 16.08
CA MET A 177 -5.33 -18.34 15.34
C MET A 177 -5.02 -19.50 16.30
N SER A 178 -5.53 -20.69 15.98
CA SER A 178 -5.13 -21.94 16.60
C SER A 178 -4.98 -23.04 15.54
N PRO A 179 -4.34 -24.18 15.85
CA PRO A 179 -4.23 -25.30 14.91
C PRO A 179 -5.58 -25.84 14.42
N LEU A 180 -6.68 -25.54 15.12
CA LEU A 180 -8.01 -26.08 14.82
C LEU A 180 -8.91 -25.08 14.09
N ARG A 181 -8.72 -23.77 14.30
CA ARG A 181 -9.59 -22.74 13.72
C ARG A 181 -8.89 -21.40 13.59
N VAL A 182 -9.33 -20.64 12.59
CA VAL A 182 -9.03 -19.21 12.44
C VAL A 182 -10.31 -18.44 12.68
N ASN A 183 -10.28 -17.43 13.53
CA ASN A 183 -11.44 -16.63 13.87
C ASN A 183 -11.16 -15.15 13.71
N LEU A 184 -12.12 -14.42 13.18
CA LEU A 184 -12.10 -12.96 13.08
C LEU A 184 -13.31 -12.43 13.83
N LYS A 185 -13.06 -11.60 14.85
CA LYS A 185 -14.10 -11.03 15.72
C LYS A 185 -13.97 -9.51 15.81
N SER A 186 -15.09 -8.82 15.96
CA SER A 186 -15.12 -7.38 16.24
C SER A 186 -14.48 -7.10 17.59
N TYR A 187 -13.64 -6.08 17.67
CA TYR A 187 -13.03 -5.61 18.91
C TYR A 187 -13.66 -4.28 19.34
N TYR A 188 -13.92 -4.14 20.64
CA TYR A 188 -14.41 -2.92 21.27
C TYR A 188 -13.62 -2.70 22.57
N GLU A 189 -13.05 -1.51 22.72
CA GLU A 189 -12.18 -1.16 23.85
C GLU A 189 -12.99 -1.03 25.16
N ASP A 190 -14.17 -0.40 25.11
CA ASP A 190 -15.02 -0.16 26.28
C ASP A 190 -16.03 -1.29 26.53
N GLU A 191 -16.10 -1.79 27.77
CA GLU A 191 -17.09 -2.79 28.19
C GLU A 191 -18.55 -2.30 28.02
N SER A 192 -18.79 -0.99 28.17
CA SER A 192 -20.11 -0.40 27.94
C SER A 192 -20.55 -0.43 26.49
N ASP A 193 -19.59 -0.36 25.56
CA ASP A 193 -19.83 -0.47 24.12
C ASP A 193 -20.01 -1.93 23.73
N GLN A 194 -19.26 -2.85 24.34
CA GLN A 194 -19.44 -4.29 24.13
C GLN A 194 -20.87 -4.77 24.40
N MET A 195 -21.55 -4.26 25.44
CA MET A 195 -22.90 -4.69 25.76
C MET A 195 -23.98 -4.17 24.81
N LYS A 196 -23.70 -3.11 24.05
CA LYS A 196 -24.67 -2.43 23.17
C LYS A 196 -24.34 -2.58 21.68
N ALA A 197 -23.12 -2.98 21.35
CA ALA A 197 -22.65 -3.12 19.98
C ALA A 197 -22.98 -4.49 19.39
N MET A 198 -23.14 -4.51 18.06
CA MET A 198 -23.33 -5.74 17.30
C MET A 198 -22.00 -6.47 17.16
N HIS A 199 -21.87 -7.64 17.77
CA HIS A 199 -20.69 -8.49 17.60
C HIS A 199 -20.76 -9.28 16.31
N THR A 200 -19.70 -9.17 15.50
CA THR A 200 -19.53 -9.98 14.29
C THR A 200 -18.38 -10.94 14.53
N GLU A 201 -18.63 -12.23 14.40
CA GLU A 201 -17.64 -13.30 14.52
C GLU A 201 -17.74 -14.20 13.30
N MET A 202 -16.60 -14.60 12.76
CA MET A 202 -16.51 -15.40 11.55
C MET A 202 -15.32 -16.33 11.65
N SER A 203 -15.58 -17.61 11.45
CA SER A 203 -14.60 -18.67 11.62
C SER A 203 -14.39 -19.41 10.32
N LEU A 204 -13.13 -19.73 10.05
CA LEU A 204 -12.70 -20.57 8.93
C LEU A 204 -11.89 -21.75 9.44
N GLU A 205 -11.96 -22.85 8.71
CA GLU A 205 -11.12 -23.99 8.92
C GLU A 205 -9.71 -23.74 8.32
N PRO A 206 -8.65 -24.29 8.93
CA PRO A 206 -7.29 -24.24 8.37
C PRO A 206 -7.19 -24.73 6.91
N SER A 207 -8.08 -25.62 6.49
CA SER A 207 -8.15 -26.21 5.14
C SER A 207 -8.55 -25.21 4.05
N GLU A 208 -9.15 -24.08 4.42
CA GLU A 208 -9.60 -23.03 3.49
C GLU A 208 -8.45 -22.10 3.05
N PHE A 209 -7.28 -22.21 3.71
CA PHE A 209 -6.11 -21.38 3.46
C PHE A 209 -5.11 -22.08 2.52
N ASP A 210 -4.45 -21.31 1.65
CA ASP A 210 -3.41 -21.81 0.75
C ASP A 210 -2.16 -22.28 1.52
N TYR A 211 -1.89 -21.65 2.67
CA TYR A 211 -0.85 -22.07 3.60
C TYR A 211 -1.26 -21.67 5.01
N PHE A 212 -1.09 -22.59 5.94
CA PHE A 212 -1.42 -22.36 7.34
C PHE A 212 -0.37 -23.00 8.24
N GLN A 213 0.24 -22.18 9.10
CA GLN A 213 1.19 -22.60 10.11
C GLN A 213 0.87 -21.86 11.40
N VAL A 214 0.69 -22.60 12.49
CA VAL A 214 0.52 -22.04 13.83
C VAL A 214 1.56 -22.69 14.74
N GLY A 215 2.51 -21.89 15.21
CA GLY A 215 3.48 -22.29 16.22
C GLY A 215 2.96 -22.05 17.63
N VAL A 216 2.13 -21.03 17.83
CA VAL A 216 1.55 -20.65 19.13
C VAL A 216 0.12 -20.12 18.93
N ASP A 217 -0.81 -20.55 19.77
CA ASP A 217 -2.16 -19.95 19.79
C ASP A 217 -2.06 -18.44 20.05
N SER A 218 -2.73 -17.62 19.25
CA SER A 218 -2.55 -16.17 19.31
C SER A 218 -3.84 -15.41 19.03
N ASP A 219 -4.02 -14.31 19.75
CA ASP A 219 -5.05 -13.31 19.52
C ASP A 219 -4.36 -11.99 19.15
N ILE A 220 -4.59 -11.49 17.94
CA ILE A 220 -3.96 -10.26 17.44
C ILE A 220 -5.06 -9.27 17.07
N THR A 221 -5.12 -8.14 17.76
CA THR A 221 -6.02 -7.03 17.42
C THR A 221 -5.29 -6.01 16.54
N PHE A 222 -5.93 -5.58 15.45
CA PHE A 222 -5.34 -4.60 14.53
C PHE A 222 -6.42 -3.78 13.79
N CYS A 223 -5.98 -2.70 13.14
CA CYS A 223 -6.86 -1.78 12.41
C CYS A 223 -7.45 -2.41 11.14
N LEU A 224 -8.77 -2.53 11.10
CA LEU A 224 -9.51 -3.08 9.96
C LEU A 224 -9.46 -2.17 8.73
N LYS A 225 -9.45 -0.84 8.92
CA LYS A 225 -9.35 0.13 7.81
C LYS A 225 -8.07 -0.07 7.00
N GLU A 226 -6.96 -0.30 7.69
CA GLU A 226 -5.64 -0.51 7.11
C GLU A 226 -5.61 -1.83 6.32
N LEU A 227 -6.11 -2.91 6.93
CA LEU A 227 -6.27 -4.22 6.27
C LEU A 227 -7.12 -4.12 4.99
N ARG A 228 -8.28 -3.44 5.06
CA ARG A 228 -9.14 -3.21 3.89
C ARG A 228 -8.42 -2.47 2.76
N GLY A 229 -7.50 -1.57 3.10
CA GLY A 229 -6.65 -0.89 2.11
C GLY A 229 -5.80 -1.87 1.33
N LEU A 230 -5.08 -2.74 2.03
CA LEU A 230 -4.23 -3.75 1.40
C LEU A 230 -5.05 -4.76 0.57
N LEU A 231 -6.15 -5.29 1.13
CA LEU A 231 -7.00 -6.27 0.45
C LEU A 231 -7.60 -5.71 -0.85
N SER A 232 -8.04 -4.44 -0.85
CA SER A 232 -8.58 -3.81 -2.05
C SER A 232 -7.58 -3.74 -3.21
N PHE A 233 -6.28 -3.65 -2.91
CA PHE A 233 -5.24 -3.75 -3.92
C PHE A 233 -5.07 -5.20 -4.39
N ALA A 234 -4.96 -6.14 -3.45
CA ALA A 234 -4.63 -7.54 -3.70
C ALA A 234 -5.72 -8.29 -4.48
N GLU A 235 -7.01 -8.09 -4.14
CA GLU A 235 -8.16 -8.67 -4.86
C GLU A 235 -8.15 -8.36 -6.34
N SER A 236 -7.66 -7.17 -6.67
CA SER A 236 -7.71 -6.63 -8.01
C SER A 236 -6.56 -7.09 -8.91
N HIS A 237 -5.60 -7.84 -8.36
CA HIS A 237 -4.44 -8.37 -9.08
C HIS A 237 -4.13 -9.86 -8.83
N VAL A 238 -5.01 -10.60 -8.12
CA VAL A 238 -4.87 -12.05 -7.84
C VAL A 238 -3.48 -12.39 -7.28
N THR A 239 -2.97 -11.55 -6.39
CA THR A 239 -1.71 -11.82 -5.67
C THR A 239 -2.01 -12.58 -4.39
N ILE A 240 -1.25 -13.61 -4.04
CA ILE A 240 -1.40 -14.31 -2.76
C ILE A 240 -1.13 -13.32 -1.61
N THR A 241 -2.07 -13.17 -0.68
CA THR A 241 -1.86 -12.36 0.52
C THR A 241 -1.29 -13.26 1.62
N SER A 242 -0.15 -12.87 2.19
CA SER A 242 0.45 -13.56 3.33
C SER A 242 0.39 -12.67 4.58
N PHE A 243 -0.10 -13.22 5.69
CA PHE A 243 -0.03 -12.64 7.02
C PHE A 243 0.98 -13.45 7.83
N THR A 244 1.88 -12.76 8.50
CA THR A 244 2.97 -13.31 9.32
C THR A 244 3.03 -12.55 10.62
#